data_AF-A0A6N8QPH4-F1
#
_entry.id   AF-A0A6N8QPH4-F1
#
_cell.length_a   1.000
_cell.length_b   1.000
_cell.length_c   1.000
_cell.angle_alpha   90.00
_cell.angle_beta   90.00
_cell.angle_gamma   90.00
#
_symmetry.space_group_name_H-M   'P 1'
#
loop_
_entity.id
_entity.type
_entity.pdbx_description
1 polymer ?
#
loop_
_entity_poly.entity_id
_entity_poly.type
_entity_poly.pdbx_seq_one_letter_code
_entity_poly.pdbx_strand_id
1 'polypeptide(L)' 'VMVVSSQRLHDMLNPTKDTNWNSTYIYKSRHEMLPVNLTQETLFSSKSHGKYALFPIFTASWRAHRIMNKGV' A
#
# COMPACT_ATOMS: atom_id res chain seq x y z
N VAL A 1 8.38 -5.57 7.09
CA VAL A 1 7.06 -5.73 7.72
C VAL A 1 6.31 -4.42 7.70
N MET A 2 5.03 -4.46 7.37
CA MET A 2 4.11 -3.33 7.45
C MET A 2 3.27 -3.48 8.72
N VAL A 3 3.22 -2.44 9.55
CA VAL A 3 2.40 -2.41 10.75
C VAL A 3 1.14 -1.59 10.45
N VAL A 4 -0.01 -2.26 10.58
CA VAL A 4 -1.34 -1.68 10.38
C VAL A 4 -2.29 -2.26 11.44
N SER A 5 -3.33 -1.50 11.80
CA SER A 5 -4.41 -2.03 12.63
C SER A 5 -5.22 -3.08 11.86
N SER A 6 -5.92 -3.96 12.57
CA SER A 6 -6.80 -4.95 11.95
C SER A 6 -7.88 -4.30 11.08
N GLN A 7 -8.55 -3.25 11.57
CA GLN A 7 -9.52 -2.49 10.79
C GLN A 7 -8.91 -2.00 9.47
N ARG A 8 -7.73 -1.38 9.56
CA ARG A 8 -7.05 -0.82 8.41
C ARG A 8 -6.61 -1.88 7.40
N LEU A 9 -6.20 -3.06 7.88
CA LEU A 9 -5.92 -4.21 7.04
C LEU A 9 -7.17 -4.63 6.25
N HIS A 10 -8.33 -4.72 6.91
CA HIS A 10 -9.59 -5.05 6.25
C HIS A 10 -9.96 -4.01 5.18
N ASP A 11 -9.83 -2.72 5.50
CA ASP A 11 -10.13 -1.63 4.57
C ASP A 11 -9.18 -1.62 3.36
N MET A 12 -7.91 -1.99 3.55
CA MET A 12 -6.93 -2.08 2.45
C MET A 12 -7.13 -3.32 1.57
N LEU A 13 -7.65 -4.42 2.14
CA LEU A 13 -8.00 -5.61 1.37
C LEU A 13 -9.28 -5.38 0.53
N ASN A 14 -10.27 -4.67 1.08
CA ASN A 14 -11.55 -4.38 0.44
C ASN A 14 -11.82 -2.86 0.41
N PRO A 15 -11.20 -2.13 -0.52
CA PRO A 15 -11.19 -0.67 -0.45
C PRO A 15 -12.52 -0.03 -0.84
N THR A 16 -12.85 1.02 -0.11
CA THR A 16 -13.94 1.97 -0.38
C THR A 16 -13.34 3.30 -0.88
N LYS A 17 -14.17 4.29 -1.23
CA LYS A 17 -13.67 5.60 -1.69
C LYS A 17 -12.81 6.32 -0.64
N ASP A 18 -13.07 6.04 0.63
CA ASP A 18 -12.45 6.70 1.77
C ASP A 18 -11.28 5.90 2.36
N THR A 19 -10.90 4.76 1.76
CA THR A 19 -9.79 3.94 2.27
C THR A 19 -8.49 4.74 2.34
N ASN A 20 -7.93 4.84 3.53
CA ASN A 20 -6.67 5.56 3.76
C ASN A 20 -5.45 4.69 3.43
N TRP A 21 -4.73 5.05 2.37
CA TRP A 21 -3.50 4.41 1.92
C TRP A 21 -2.20 5.10 2.39
N ASN A 22 -2.28 6.20 3.17
CA ASN A 22 -1.15 7.05 3.60
C ASN A 22 -0.60 6.69 4.98
N SER A 23 0.70 6.89 5.21
CA SER A 23 1.38 6.58 6.48
C SER A 23 1.22 5.14 6.93
N THR A 24 2.20 4.36 6.54
CA THR A 24 2.39 2.99 6.99
C THR A 24 3.72 2.93 7.72
N TYR A 25 3.75 2.47 8.97
CA TYR A 25 5.00 2.16 9.64
C TYR A 25 5.59 0.91 9.01
N ILE A 26 6.63 1.10 8.21
CA ILE A 26 7.28 0.00 7.49
C ILE A 26 8.64 -0.21 8.11
N TYR A 27 8.88 -1.43 8.55
CA TYR A 27 10.11 -1.86 9.17
C TYR A 27 10.85 -2.80 8.23
N LYS A 28 12.11 -2.51 7.94
CA LYS A 28 13.01 -3.44 7.26
C LYS A 28 13.47 -4.55 8.21
N SER A 29 13.72 -4.20 9.47
CA SER A 29 14.07 -5.12 10.55
C SER A 29 13.46 -4.65 11.88
N ARG A 30 13.65 -5.41 12.97
CA ARG A 30 13.10 -5.08 14.30
C ARG A 30 13.46 -3.68 14.80
N HIS A 31 14.60 -3.12 14.38
CA HIS A 31 15.09 -1.82 14.84
C HIS A 31 15.29 -0.82 13.70
N GLU A 32 14.99 -1.19 12.45
CA GLU A 32 15.19 -0.35 11.27
C GLU A 32 13.84 -0.06 10.61
N MET A 33 13.36 1.17 10.80
CA MET A 33 12.21 1.68 10.06
C MET A 33 12.67 2.16 8.68
N LEU A 34 11.96 1.78 7.62
CA LEU A 34 12.21 2.29 6.28
C LEU A 34 11.90 3.80 6.23
N PRO A 35 12.64 4.55 5.39
CA PRO A 35 12.46 6.00 5.29
C PRO A 35 11.02 6.36 4.90
N VAL A 36 10.56 7.51 5.40
CA VAL A 36 9.21 8.06 5.20
C VAL A 36 8.89 8.34 3.72
N ASN A 37 9.91 8.35 2.85
CA ASN A 37 9.80 8.70 1.43
C ASN A 37 9.39 7.52 0.52
N LEU A 38 8.88 6.41 1.07
CA LEU A 38 8.33 5.33 0.26
C LEU A 38 6.97 5.73 -0.33
N THR A 39 6.90 5.79 -1.66
CA THR A 39 5.66 6.11 -2.37
C THR A 39 4.69 4.93 -2.36
N GLN A 40 3.39 5.20 -2.38
CA GLN A 40 2.37 4.15 -2.51
C GLN A 40 2.59 3.28 -3.76
N GLU A 41 3.11 3.88 -4.83
CA GLU A 41 3.52 3.16 -6.03
C GLU A 41 4.61 2.13 -5.72
N THR A 42 5.61 2.46 -4.91
CA THR A 42 6.66 1.50 -4.51
C THR A 42 6.09 0.40 -3.60
N LEU A 43 5.15 0.75 -2.73
CA LEU A 43 4.54 -0.18 -1.78
C LEU A 43 3.60 -1.18 -2.44
N PHE A 44 2.78 -0.70 -3.38
CA PHE A 44 1.58 -1.39 -3.86
C PHE A 44 1.51 -1.52 -5.38
N SER A 45 2.38 -0.87 -6.16
CA SER A 45 2.32 -0.92 -7.63
C SER A 45 3.52 -1.61 -8.26
N SER A 46 3.32 -2.79 -8.83
CA SER A 46 4.31 -3.40 -9.74
C SER A 46 4.17 -2.80 -11.15
N LYS A 47 4.91 -1.73 -11.46
CA LYS A 47 4.84 -1.08 -12.79
C LYS A 47 6.13 -1.03 -13.59
N SER A 48 7.30 -1.30 -13.02
CA SER A 48 8.54 -1.36 -13.82
C SER A 48 9.05 -2.79 -13.92
N HIS A 49 9.50 -3.18 -15.12
CA HIS A 49 10.22 -4.43 -15.37
C HIS A 49 11.26 -4.66 -14.26
N GLY A 50 11.15 -5.78 -13.56
CA GLY A 50 12.07 -6.18 -12.49
C GLY A 50 11.85 -5.55 -11.11
N LYS A 51 10.85 -4.68 -10.89
CA LYS A 51 10.50 -4.18 -9.54
C LYS A 51 9.16 -4.73 -9.07
N TYR A 52 9.23 -5.57 -8.05
CA TYR A 52 8.08 -6.07 -7.32
C TYR A 52 7.60 -5.05 -6.29
N ALA A 53 6.28 -4.98 -6.09
CA ALA A 53 5.70 -4.23 -4.98
C ALA A 53 6.19 -4.82 -3.65
N LEU A 54 6.47 -3.98 -2.65
CA LEU A 54 6.87 -4.46 -1.32
C LEU A 54 5.75 -5.23 -0.62
N PHE A 55 4.49 -4.91 -0.92
CA PHE A 55 3.31 -5.59 -0.37
C PHE A 55 2.34 -6.00 -1.48
N PRO A 56 2.67 -7.07 -2.24
CA PRO A 56 1.91 -7.45 -3.44
C PRO A 56 0.43 -7.76 -3.18
N ILE A 57 0.09 -8.24 -1.99
CA ILE A 57 -1.29 -8.58 -1.59
C ILE A 57 -2.27 -7.41 -1.77
N PHE A 58 -1.81 -6.17 -1.65
CA PHE A 58 -2.64 -4.98 -1.80
C PHE A 58 -2.67 -4.42 -3.23
N THR A 59 -1.92 -4.98 -4.18
CA THR A 59 -1.74 -4.40 -5.51
C THR A 59 -3.07 -4.27 -6.27
N ALA A 60 -3.88 -5.33 -6.25
CA ALA A 60 -5.17 -5.33 -6.94
C ALA A 60 -6.13 -4.29 -6.33
N SER A 61 -6.26 -4.31 -4.99
CA SER A 61 -7.10 -3.39 -4.23
C SER A 61 -6.68 -1.93 -4.41
N TRP A 62 -5.39 -1.62 -4.32
CA TRP A 62 -4.87 -0.26 -4.52
C TRP A 62 -5.11 0.24 -5.95
N ARG A 63 -4.96 -0.63 -6.96
CA ARG A 63 -5.28 -0.29 -8.36
C ARG A 63 -6.78 -0.03 -8.56
N ALA A 64 -7.65 -0.88 -8.00
CA ALA A 64 -9.09 -0.70 -8.07
C ALA A 64 -9.53 0.63 -7.42
N HIS A 65 -8.99 0.93 -6.24
CA HIS A 65 -9.20 2.20 -5.54
C HIS A 65 -8.77 3.42 -6.38
N ARG A 66 -7.59 3.36 -6.99
CA ARG A 66 -7.08 4.41 -7.90
C ARG A 66 -7.97 4.65 -9.11
N ILE A 67 -8.56 3.59 -9.68
CA ILE A 67 -9.50 3.70 -10.82
C ILE A 67 -10.80 4.34 -10.34
N MET A 68 -11.35 3.86 -9.22
CA MET A 68 -12.60 4.38 -8.64
C MET A 68 -12.50 5.87 -8.27
N ASN A 69 -11.36 6.31 -7.75
CA ASN A 69 -11.16 7.70 -7.31
C ASN A 69 -10.65 8.65 -8.40
N LYS A 70 -10.22 8.13 -9.55
CA LYS A 70 -9.85 9.01 -10.67
C LYS A 70 -11.05 9.65 -11.35
N GLY A 71 -12.27 9.15 -11.11
CA GLY A 71 -13.39 9.42 -12.00
C GLY A 71 -13.06 8.92 -13.42
N VAL A 72 -14.07 8.82 -14.27
CA VAL A 72 -13.81 8.87 -15.71
C VAL A 72 -13.69 10.34 -16.08
#